data_AF-A0ABC8KVP3-F1
#
_entry.id   AF-A0ABC8KVP3-F1
#
_cell.length_a   1.000
_cell.length_b   1.000
_cell.length_c   1.000
_cell.angle_alpha   90.00
_cell.angle_beta   90.00
_cell.angle_gamma   90.00
#
_symmetry.space_group_name_H-M   'P 1'
#
loop_
_entity.id
_entity.type
_entity.pdbx_description
1 polymer ?
#
loop_
_entity_poly.entity_id
_entity_poly.type
_entity_poly.pdbx_seq_one_letter_code
_entity_poly.pdbx_strand_id
1 'polypeptide(L)'
;MNQNSIFIVVQQAYLKCAYECFDRRRNQEEISNCVEHCSVPVVKSLQHFEKEMAKLNRSLVVCQDKFEAAKLQKIRPEAVNEMEGCVHKAIEENLNTLPHIVERMKTAFNIAN
;
A
#
# COMPACT_ATOMS: atom_id res chain seq x y z
N MET A 1 -7.97 -7.03 -0.12
CA MET A 1 -6.87 -6.98 0.86
C MET A 1 -6.82 -5.56 1.42
N ASN A 2 -6.85 -5.36 2.74
CA ASN A 2 -7.00 -4.04 3.37
C ASN A 2 -5.68 -3.58 4.02
N GLN A 3 -5.59 -2.32 4.48
CA GLN A 3 -4.42 -1.77 5.17
C GLN A 3 -3.92 -2.66 6.32
N ASN A 4 -4.85 -3.31 7.03
CA ASN A 4 -4.52 -4.23 8.12
C ASN A 4 -3.78 -5.48 7.62
N SER A 5 -4.16 -6.05 6.48
CA SER A 5 -3.46 -7.19 5.87
C SER A 5 -2.01 -6.87 5.54
N ILE A 6 -1.74 -5.66 5.05
CA ILE A 6 -0.38 -5.22 4.71
C ILE A 6 0.46 -5.07 5.96
N PHE A 7 -0.09 -4.45 7.01
CA PHE A 7 0.56 -4.35 8.30
C PHE A 7 0.95 -5.73 8.86
N ILE A 8 0.04 -6.70 8.81
CA ILE A 8 0.31 -8.08 9.27
C ILE A 8 1.47 -8.71 8.49
N VAL A 9 1.47 -8.60 7.15
CA VAL A 9 2.52 -9.20 6.30
C VAL A 9 3.90 -8.59 6.60
N VAL A 10 4.00 -7.26 6.70
CA VAL A 10 5.29 -6.61 6.94
C VAL A 10 5.81 -6.87 8.36
N GLN A 11 4.91 -6.96 9.36
CA GLN A 11 5.28 -7.32 10.73
C GLN A 11 5.75 -8.78 10.83
N GLN A 12 5.07 -9.71 10.16
CA GLN A 12 5.50 -11.10 10.09
C GLN A 12 6.89 -11.22 9.47
N ALA A 13 7.16 -10.45 8.41
CA ALA A 13 8.46 -10.44 7.75
C ALA A 13 9.57 -9.88 8.65
N TYR A 14 9.29 -8.78 9.35
CA TYR A 14 10.20 -8.19 10.34
C TYR A 14 10.58 -9.22 11.40
N LEU A 15 9.60 -9.92 11.98
CA LEU A 15 9.83 -10.91 13.02
C LEU A 15 10.68 -12.09 12.54
N LYS A 16 10.45 -12.56 11.30
CA LYS A 16 11.28 -13.61 10.68
C LYS A 16 12.72 -13.16 10.52
N CYS A 17 12.94 -11.97 9.96
CA CYS A 17 14.29 -11.40 9.78
C CYS A 17 14.99 -11.19 11.13
N ALA A 18 14.30 -10.62 12.11
CA ALA A 18 14.85 -10.39 13.44
C ALA A 18 15.22 -11.71 14.13
N TYR A 19 14.43 -12.77 13.96
CA TYR A 19 14.74 -14.10 14.47
C TYR A 19 16.01 -14.68 13.85
N GLU A 20 16.22 -14.52 12.54
CA GLU A 20 17.45 -14.95 11.85
C GLU A 20 18.69 -14.18 12.30
N CYS A 21 18.53 -12.95 12.81
CA CYS A 21 19.63 -12.18 13.40
C CYS A 21 20.10 -12.72 14.75
N PHE A 22 19.26 -13.45 15.50
CA PHE A 22 19.60 -14.04 16.79
C PHE A 22 20.47 -15.30 16.62
N ASP A 23 21.76 -15.08 16.37
CA ASP A 23 22.79 -16.12 16.35
C ASP A 23 23.58 -16.12 17.67
N ARG A 24 23.75 -17.30 18.29
CA ARG A 24 24.53 -17.49 19.53
C ARG A 24 26.00 -17.11 19.40
N ARG A 25 26.51 -16.98 18.17
CA ARG A 25 27.90 -16.58 17.87
C ARG A 25 28.10 -15.06 17.80
N ARG A 26 27.01 -14.29 17.71
CA ARG A 26 27.04 -12.83 17.55
C ARG A 26 26.96 -12.14 18.91
N ASN A 27 27.66 -11.01 19.03
CA ASN A 27 27.53 -10.13 20.18
C ASN A 27 26.28 -9.23 20.05
N GLN A 28 25.95 -8.49 21.13
CA GLN A 28 24.75 -7.66 21.17
C GLN A 28 24.74 -6.55 20.11
N GLU A 29 25.89 -5.97 19.80
CA GLU A 29 26.01 -4.91 18.79
C GLU A 29 25.77 -5.44 17.37
N GLU A 30 26.32 -6.62 17.06
CA GLU A 30 26.11 -7.31 15.79
C GLU A 30 24.64 -7.71 15.59
N ILE A 31 23.98 -8.17 16.66
CA ILE A 31 22.55 -8.49 16.65
C ILE A 31 21.74 -7.20 16.42
N SER A 32 22.04 -6.12 17.14
CA SER A 32 21.34 -4.83 16.99
C SER A 32 21.46 -4.30 15.56
N ASN A 33 22.68 -4.25 15.02
CA ASN A 33 22.93 -3.78 13.67
C ASN A 33 22.20 -4.66 12.63
N CYS A 34 22.18 -5.98 12.81
CA CYS A 34 21.41 -6.88 11.93
C CYS A 34 19.90 -6.58 11.97
N VAL A 35 19.31 -6.42 13.16
CA VAL A 35 17.87 -6.16 13.33
C VAL A 35 17.48 -4.79 12.77
N GLU A 36 18.35 -3.79 12.85
CA GLU A 36 18.11 -2.48 12.23
C GLU A 36 17.90 -2.60 10.71
N HIS A 37 18.67 -3.45 10.04
CA HIS A 37 18.50 -3.70 8.60
C HIS A 37 17.15 -4.37 8.26
N CYS A 38 16.56 -5.14 9.17
CA CYS A 38 15.23 -5.73 9.00
C CYS A 38 14.10 -4.69 8.94
N SER A 39 14.30 -3.51 9.53
CA SER A 39 13.28 -2.44 9.55
C SER A 39 13.17 -1.68 8.22
N VAL A 40 14.26 -1.61 7.46
CA VAL A 40 14.31 -0.87 6.18
C VAL A 40 13.28 -1.35 5.15
N PRO A 41 13.15 -2.66 4.85
CA PRO A 41 12.16 -3.14 3.90
C PRO A 41 10.72 -2.96 4.41
N VAL A 42 10.49 -2.99 5.73
CA VAL A 42 9.18 -2.70 6.35
C VAL A 42 8.75 -1.26 6.08
N VAL A 43 9.62 -0.30 6.41
CA VAL A 43 9.34 1.13 6.22
C VAL A 43 9.13 1.46 4.75
N LYS A 44 9.99 0.95 3.85
CA LYS A 44 9.84 1.17 2.41
C LYS A 44 8.51 0.63 1.87
N SER A 45 8.09 -0.54 2.34
CA SER A 45 6.83 -1.16 1.94
C SER A 45 5.62 -0.35 2.40
N LEU A 46 5.63 0.12 3.66
CA LEU A 46 4.58 0.97 4.21
C LEU A 46 4.49 2.33 3.48
N GLN A 47 5.61 3.00 3.27
CA GLN A 47 5.66 4.27 2.53
C GLN A 47 5.12 4.14 1.11
N HIS A 48 5.43 3.04 0.43
CA HIS A 48 4.92 2.80 -0.91
C HIS A 48 3.41 2.61 -0.92
N PHE A 49 2.88 1.81 0.03
CA PHE A 49 1.43 1.64 0.19
C PHE A 49 0.72 2.97 0.49
N GLU A 50 1.23 3.75 1.44
CA GLU A 50 0.68 5.07 1.78
C GLU A 50 0.65 6.00 0.57
N LYS A 51 1.70 5.97 -0.27
CA LYS A 51 1.76 6.76 -1.51
C LYS A 51 0.66 6.35 -2.49
N GLU A 52 0.40 5.06 -2.68
CA GLU A 52 -0.66 4.59 -3.57
C GLU A 52 -2.06 4.89 -3.02
N MET A 53 -2.25 4.80 -1.70
CA MET A 53 -3.49 5.23 -1.04
C MET A 53 -3.72 6.74 -1.17
N ALA A 54 -2.66 7.55 -1.04
CA ALA A 54 -2.74 8.99 -1.24
C ALA A 54 -3.14 9.36 -2.67
N LYS A 55 -2.66 8.61 -3.68
CA LYS A 55 -3.11 8.77 -5.07
C LYS A 55 -4.59 8.45 -5.23
N LEU A 56 -5.06 7.33 -4.67
CA LEU A 56 -6.48 6.96 -4.71
C LEU A 56 -7.36 8.06 -4.11
N ASN A 57 -7.01 8.55 -2.92
CA ASN A 57 -7.74 9.62 -2.26
C ASN A 57 -7.81 10.88 -3.13
N ARG A 58 -6.71 11.26 -3.79
CA ARG A 58 -6.71 12.39 -4.74
C ARG A 58 -7.62 12.15 -5.93
N SER A 59 -7.59 10.95 -6.52
CA SER A 59 -8.47 10.61 -7.64
C SER A 59 -9.95 10.67 -7.25
N LEU A 60 -10.29 10.23 -6.04
CA LEU A 60 -11.67 10.31 -5.53
C LEU A 60 -12.14 11.76 -5.31
N VAL A 61 -11.27 12.64 -4.78
CA VAL A 61 -11.55 14.08 -4.67
C VAL A 61 -11.83 14.68 -6.05
N VAL A 62 -11.03 14.33 -7.07
CA VAL A 62 -11.26 14.78 -8.45
C VAL A 62 -12.60 14.28 -9.00
N CYS A 63 -12.99 13.04 -8.71
CA CYS A 63 -14.30 12.52 -9.12
C CYS A 63 -15.45 13.27 -8.44
N GLN A 64 -15.29 13.62 -7.16
CA GLN A 64 -16.27 14.41 -6.43
C GLN A 64 -16.40 15.83 -7.01
N ASP A 65 -15.28 16.51 -7.30
CA ASP A 65 -15.30 17.85 -7.90
C ASP A 65 -16.02 17.86 -9.26
N LYS A 66 -15.79 16.82 -10.07
CA LYS A 66 -16.49 16.66 -11.37
C LYS A 66 -17.98 16.46 -11.19
N PHE A 67 -18.39 15.65 -10.20
CA PHE A 67 -19.80 15.43 -9.90
C PHE A 67 -20.50 16.73 -9.45
N GLU A 68 -19.89 17.48 -8.53
CA GLU A 68 -20.41 18.79 -8.09
C GLU A 68 -20.52 19.78 -9.27
N ALA A 69 -19.52 19.81 -10.16
CA ALA A 69 -19.57 20.65 -11.36
C ALA A 69 -20.70 20.26 -12.32
N ALA A 70 -20.92 18.97 -12.56
CA ALA A 70 -21.98 18.47 -13.44
C ALA A 70 -23.38 18.72 -12.86
N LYS A 71 -23.52 18.66 -11.52
CA LYS A 71 -24.75 19.02 -10.80
C LYS A 71 -25.13 20.49 -11.00
N LEU A 72 -24.15 21.41 -10.99
CA LEU A 72 -24.36 22.83 -11.27
C LEU A 72 -24.89 23.07 -12.70
N GLN A 73 -24.53 22.21 -13.65
CA GLN A 73 -24.98 22.28 -15.04
C GLN A 73 -26.39 21.69 -15.27
N LYS A 74 -27.08 21.24 -14.21
CA LYS A 74 -28.42 20.58 -14.25
C LYS A 74 -28.47 19.25 -15.03
N ILE A 75 -27.33 18.64 -15.29
CA ILE A 75 -27.19 17.36 -16.03
C ILE A 75 -27.26 16.19 -15.03
N ARG A 76 -28.37 16.06 -14.28
CA ARG A 76 -28.43 15.18 -13.08
C ARG A 76 -28.22 13.68 -13.35
N PRO A 77 -28.86 13.05 -14.34
CA PRO A 77 -28.69 11.61 -14.59
C PRO A 77 -27.30 11.30 -15.16
N GLU A 78 -26.80 12.10 -16.11
CA GLU A 78 -25.47 11.86 -16.67
C GLU A 78 -24.35 12.15 -15.66
N ALA A 79 -24.53 13.11 -14.74
CA ALA A 79 -23.56 13.38 -13.67
C ALA A 79 -23.30 12.17 -12.77
N VAL A 80 -24.35 11.40 -12.43
CA VAL A 80 -24.20 10.20 -11.59
C VAL A 80 -23.45 9.10 -12.36
N ASN A 81 -23.78 8.89 -13.63
CA ASN A 81 -23.08 7.90 -14.47
C ASN A 81 -21.61 8.27 -14.69
N GLU A 82 -21.30 9.56 -14.91
CA GLU A 82 -19.92 10.04 -15.03
C GLU A 82 -19.14 9.90 -13.73
N MET A 83 -19.77 10.17 -12.58
CA MET A 83 -19.17 9.95 -11.27
C MET A 83 -18.86 8.47 -11.05
N GLU A 84 -19.82 7.59 -11.34
CA GLU A 84 -19.63 6.15 -11.22
C GLU A 84 -18.48 5.66 -12.11
N GLY A 85 -18.43 6.10 -13.37
CA GLY A 85 -17.32 5.79 -14.27
C GLY A 85 -15.97 6.33 -13.79
N CYS A 86 -15.93 7.55 -13.23
CA CYS A 86 -14.72 8.13 -12.65
C CYS A 86 -14.21 7.31 -11.45
N VAL A 87 -15.12 6.96 -10.53
CA VAL A 87 -14.79 6.15 -9.35
C VAL A 87 -14.33 4.76 -9.76
N HIS A 88 -15.01 4.12 -10.73
CA HIS A 88 -14.63 2.80 -11.23
C HIS A 88 -13.22 2.81 -11.81
N LYS A 89 -12.90 3.81 -12.63
CA LYS A 89 -11.56 3.97 -13.21
C LYS A 89 -10.49 4.23 -12.14
N ALA A 90 -10.77 5.09 -11.16
CA ALA A 90 -9.86 5.37 -10.05
C ALA A 90 -9.57 4.11 -9.21
N ILE A 91 -10.60 3.28 -8.99
CA ILE A 91 -10.48 2.00 -8.30
C ILE A 91 -9.69 1.00 -9.16
N GLU A 92 -9.98 0.87 -10.45
CA GLU A 92 -9.30 -0.06 -11.36
C GLU A 92 -7.80 0.25 -11.47
N GLU A 93 -7.44 1.52 -11.63
CA GLU A 93 -6.04 1.98 -11.63
C GLU A 93 -5.31 1.63 -10.32
N ASN A 94 -6.02 1.65 -9.18
CA ASN A 94 -5.44 1.32 -7.87
C ASN A 94 -5.43 -0.19 -7.58
N LEU A 95 -6.46 -0.92 -8.01
CA LEU A 95 -6.52 -2.38 -7.91
C LEU A 95 -5.47 -3.05 -8.79
N ASN A 96 -5.11 -2.45 -9.93
CA ASN A 96 -4.01 -2.95 -10.76
C ASN A 96 -2.65 -2.77 -10.08
N THR A 97 -2.47 -1.75 -9.23
CA THR A 97 -1.19 -1.53 -8.53
C THR A 97 -1.06 -2.37 -7.26
N LEU A 98 -2.14 -2.66 -6.54
CA LEU A 98 -2.12 -3.40 -5.27
C LEU A 98 -1.45 -4.80 -5.33
N PRO A 99 -1.75 -5.68 -6.31
CA PRO A 99 -1.06 -6.96 -6.48
C PRO A 99 0.44 -6.79 -6.71
N HIS A 100 0.85 -5.79 -7.49
CA HIS A 100 2.27 -5.49 -7.72
C HIS A 100 2.98 -4.99 -6.46
N ILE A 101 2.27 -4.28 -5.57
CA ILE A 101 2.80 -3.89 -4.26
C ILE A 101 3.03 -5.14 -3.40
N VAL A 102 2.07 -6.06 -3.37
CA VAL A 102 2.19 -7.33 -2.63
C VAL A 102 3.32 -8.18 -3.15
N GLU A 103 3.44 -8.31 -4.47
CA GLU A 103 4.49 -9.09 -5.11
C GLU A 103 5.87 -8.50 -4.80
N ARG A 104 5.99 -7.16 -4.86
CA ARG A 104 7.21 -6.46 -4.43
C ARG A 104 7.52 -6.65 -2.94
N MET A 105 6.50 -6.63 -2.08
CA MET A 105 6.68 -6.90 -0.64
C MET A 105 7.15 -8.35 -0.42
N LYS A 106 6.46 -9.34 -1.00
CA LYS A 106 6.86 -10.75 -0.94
C LYS A 106 8.30 -10.95 -1.41
N THR A 107 8.68 -10.29 -2.51
CA THR A 107 10.06 -10.30 -3.04
C THR A 107 11.04 -9.65 -2.08
N ALA A 108 10.74 -8.46 -1.56
CA ALA A 108 11.59 -7.73 -0.61
C ALA A 108 11.81 -8.49 0.70
N PHE A 109 10.89 -9.38 1.07
CA PHE A 109 10.93 -10.18 2.28
C PHE A 109 11.26 -11.66 2.07
N ASN A 110 11.60 -12.08 0.83
CA ASN A 110 11.82 -13.49 0.46
C ASN A 110 10.67 -14.43 0.95
N ILE A 111 9.43 -13.95 0.93
CA ILE A 111 8.26 -14.74 1.29
C ILE A 111 7.87 -15.55 0.05
N ALA A 112 8.02 -16.89 0.12
CA ALA A 112 7.59 -17.80 -0.94
C ALA A 112 6.10 -17.62 -1.28
N ASN A 113 5.77 -17.80 -2.57
CA ASN A 113 4.40 -17.65 -3.10
C ASN A 113 3.46 -18.76 -2.62
#